data_AF-A0A1V4M689-F1
#
_entry.id   AF-A0A1V4M689-F1
#
_cell.length_a   1.000
_cell.length_b   1.000
_cell.length_c   1.000
_cell.angle_alpha   90.00
_cell.angle_beta   90.00
_cell.angle_gamma   90.00
#
_symmetry.space_group_name_H-M   'P 1'
#
loop_
_entity.id
_entity.type
_entity.pdbx_description
1 polymer ?
#
loop_
_entity_poly.entity_id
_entity_poly.type
_entity_poly.pdbx_seq_one_letter_code
_entity_poly.pdbx_strand_id
1 'polypeptide(L)'
;MIKEKSMPRYARIAMDIAEAIVSEEYSVGTKISGRSNLAGKYQVSPETIRKAIALLKDYEVVSSSPKSGIRILNAKNASDFIRDIASTNDNESLRDDIKELLREKNRLDQKINDHIDRFLEISHRPKHIASFYPFELPLGKNALLVNQTISESRFWYHTGATILMVKRRGKATLSPGPDFKFKPHDVLVFICNSEDYGRTRNFINATQDGS
;
A
#
# COMPACT_ATOMS: atom_id res chain seq x y z
N MET A 1 -20.46 11.87 -0.25
CA MET A 1 -21.39 12.15 -1.37
C MET A 1 -21.44 10.88 -2.21
N ILE A 2 -22.41 10.00 -1.93
CA ILE A 2 -22.49 8.67 -2.56
C ILE A 2 -22.97 8.89 -4.00
N LYS A 3 -22.11 8.59 -4.98
CA LYS A 3 -22.44 8.72 -6.40
C LYS A 3 -23.51 7.68 -6.74
N GLU A 4 -24.73 8.14 -6.98
CA GLU A 4 -25.72 7.40 -7.76
C GLU A 4 -25.16 7.15 -9.17
N LYS A 5 -24.45 6.05 -9.36
CA LYS A 5 -24.34 5.41 -10.67
C LYS A 5 -25.10 4.10 -10.64
N SER A 6 -26.35 4.24 -10.24
CA SER A 6 -27.35 3.20 -10.06
C SER A 6 -28.06 2.94 -11.39
N MET A 7 -28.03 1.68 -11.82
CA MET A 7 -28.97 0.98 -12.71
C MET A 7 -29.47 1.76 -13.96
N PRO A 8 -29.32 1.20 -15.18
CA PRO A 8 -29.88 1.81 -16.39
C PRO A 8 -31.35 2.22 -16.20
N ARG A 9 -31.70 3.41 -16.66
CA ARG A 9 -33.00 4.04 -16.37
C ARG A 9 -34.21 3.16 -16.76
N TYR A 10 -34.08 2.33 -17.79
CA TYR A 10 -35.11 1.36 -18.18
C TYR A 10 -35.21 0.15 -17.21
N ALA A 11 -34.08 -0.32 -16.66
CA ALA A 11 -34.05 -1.40 -15.70
C ALA A 11 -34.64 -0.96 -14.35
N ARG A 12 -34.43 0.31 -13.96
CA ARG A 12 -35.06 0.91 -12.78
C ARG A 12 -36.58 0.98 -12.90
N ILE A 13 -37.08 1.34 -14.08
CA ILE A 13 -38.53 1.32 -14.37
C ILE A 13 -39.07 -0.11 -14.35
N ALA A 14 -38.32 -1.08 -14.87
CA ALA A 14 -38.70 -2.49 -14.81
C ALA A 14 -38.78 -2.99 -13.35
N MET A 15 -37.81 -2.61 -12.50
CA MET A 15 -37.79 -2.96 -11.08
C MET A 15 -38.95 -2.32 -10.31
N ASP A 16 -39.24 -1.04 -10.54
CA ASP A 16 -40.39 -0.35 -9.95
C ASP A 16 -41.73 -1.01 -10.34
N ILE A 17 -41.88 -1.40 -11.61
CA ILE A 17 -43.07 -2.14 -12.07
C ILE A 17 -43.13 -3.53 -11.43
N ALA A 18 -42.00 -4.24 -11.29
CA ALA A 18 -41.96 -5.54 -10.65
C ALA A 18 -42.32 -5.45 -9.16
N GLU A 19 -41.82 -4.44 -8.44
CA GLU A 19 -42.17 -4.19 -7.04
C GLU A 19 -43.67 -3.89 -6.88
N ALA A 20 -44.25 -3.07 -7.77
CA ALA A 20 -45.69 -2.81 -7.81
C ALA A 20 -46.53 -4.08 -8.09
N ILE A 21 -45.99 -5.06 -8.80
CA ILE A 21 -46.66 -6.37 -9.00
C ILE A 21 -46.58 -7.21 -7.72
N VAL A 22 -45.43 -7.20 -7.03
CA VAL A 22 -45.23 -7.96 -5.78
C VAL A 22 -46.02 -7.37 -4.62
N SER A 23 -46.17 -6.04 -4.56
CA SER A 23 -46.98 -5.33 -3.57
C SER A 23 -48.49 -5.41 -3.83
N GLU A 24 -48.91 -6.17 -4.84
CA GLU A 24 -50.30 -6.32 -5.27
C GLU A 24 -50.97 -5.03 -5.81
N GLU A 25 -50.22 -3.93 -6.03
CA GLU A 25 -50.73 -2.75 -6.75
C GLU A 25 -51.19 -3.09 -8.16
N TYR A 26 -50.55 -4.09 -8.78
CA TYR A 26 -51.01 -4.68 -10.02
C TYR A 26 -51.26 -6.19 -9.90
N SER A 27 -52.52 -6.59 -10.00
CA SER A 27 -52.90 -8.00 -9.85
C SER A 27 -52.59 -8.82 -11.11
N VAL A 28 -52.25 -10.10 -10.92
CA VAL A 28 -52.01 -11.05 -12.02
C VAL A 28 -53.24 -11.15 -12.93
N GLY A 29 -53.01 -11.21 -14.24
CA GLY A 29 -54.06 -11.26 -15.25
C GLY A 29 -54.64 -9.90 -15.64
N THR A 30 -54.40 -8.85 -14.85
CA THR A 30 -54.84 -7.48 -15.16
C THR A 30 -53.98 -6.85 -16.25
N LYS A 31 -54.56 -5.83 -16.88
CA LYS A 31 -53.94 -5.09 -17.97
C LYS A 31 -53.49 -3.74 -17.43
N ILE A 32 -52.18 -3.48 -17.52
CA ILE A 32 -51.58 -2.21 -17.10
C ILE A 32 -51.63 -1.18 -18.23
N SER A 33 -51.46 0.08 -17.83
CA SER A 33 -51.49 1.26 -18.70
C SER A 33 -50.64 1.06 -19.95
N GLY A 34 -51.16 1.49 -21.10
CA GLY A 34 -50.43 1.41 -22.36
C GLY A 34 -49.08 2.14 -22.33
N ARG A 35 -48.20 1.78 -23.27
CA ARG A 35 -46.80 2.27 -23.34
C ARG A 35 -46.68 3.80 -23.28
N SER A 36 -47.63 4.55 -23.87
CA SER A 36 -47.65 6.01 -23.86
C SER A 36 -48.00 6.61 -22.49
N ASN A 37 -48.90 5.98 -21.73
CA ASN A 37 -49.25 6.44 -20.38
C ASN A 37 -48.10 6.17 -19.39
N LEU A 38 -47.43 5.02 -19.51
CA LEU A 38 -46.23 4.73 -18.71
C LEU A 38 -45.10 5.71 -19.05
N ALA A 39 -44.91 6.07 -20.32
CA ALA A 39 -43.90 7.06 -20.72
C ALA A 39 -44.17 8.43 -20.08
N GLY A 40 -45.44 8.84 -19.99
CA GLY A 40 -45.87 10.04 -19.27
C GLY A 40 -45.63 9.95 -17.76
N LYS A 41 -46.05 8.84 -17.12
CA LYS A 41 -45.88 8.60 -15.67
C LYS A 41 -44.41 8.69 -15.25
N TYR A 42 -43.52 8.07 -16.01
CA TYR A 42 -42.09 8.00 -15.70
C TYR A 42 -41.26 9.13 -16.33
N GLN A 43 -41.88 10.08 -17.05
CA GLN A 43 -41.22 11.18 -17.77
C GLN A 43 -40.03 10.70 -18.63
N VAL A 44 -40.24 9.62 -19.38
CA VAL A 44 -39.20 8.97 -20.21
C VAL A 44 -39.67 8.84 -21.66
N SER A 45 -38.75 8.54 -22.57
CA SER A 45 -39.12 8.24 -23.96
C SER A 45 -39.90 6.91 -24.05
N PRO A 46 -40.84 6.76 -25.00
CA PRO A 46 -41.54 5.49 -25.25
C PRO A 46 -40.59 4.32 -25.51
N GLU A 47 -39.43 4.60 -26.10
CA GLU A 47 -38.37 3.60 -26.35
C GLU A 47 -37.74 3.08 -25.05
N THR A 48 -37.65 3.91 -24.01
CA THR A 48 -37.16 3.50 -22.68
C THR A 48 -38.17 2.57 -22.01
N ILE A 49 -39.48 2.87 -22.10
CA ILE A 49 -40.55 1.98 -21.64
C ILE A 49 -40.55 0.67 -22.44
N ARG A 50 -40.36 0.73 -23.76
CA ARG A 50 -40.27 -0.47 -24.60
C ARG A 50 -39.18 -1.41 -24.11
N LYS A 51 -37.99 -0.88 -23.76
CA LYS A 51 -36.88 -1.65 -23.18
C LYS A 51 -37.21 -2.21 -21.79
N ALA A 52 -37.83 -1.42 -20.91
CA ALA A 52 -38.24 -1.87 -19.58
C ALA A 52 -39.24 -3.04 -19.64
N ILE A 53 -40.26 -2.93 -20.52
CA ILE A 53 -41.27 -3.96 -20.72
C ILE A 53 -40.69 -5.19 -21.43
N ALA A 54 -39.74 -5.02 -22.35
CA ALA A 54 -39.05 -6.15 -22.96
C ALA A 54 -38.27 -6.95 -21.90
N LEU A 55 -37.57 -6.26 -20.99
CA LEU A 55 -36.82 -6.90 -19.90
C LEU A 55 -37.74 -7.72 -18.97
N LEU A 56 -38.89 -7.16 -18.57
CA LEU A 56 -39.89 -7.88 -17.78
C LEU A 56 -40.52 -9.05 -18.56
N LYS A 57 -40.64 -8.92 -19.88
CA LYS A 57 -41.16 -9.99 -20.74
C LYS A 57 -40.18 -11.16 -20.83
N ASP A 58 -38.89 -10.90 -20.87
CA ASP A 58 -37.85 -11.93 -20.93
C ASP A 58 -37.84 -12.82 -19.66
N TYR A 59 -38.23 -12.25 -18.51
CA TYR A 59 -38.46 -12.98 -17.26
C TYR A 59 -39.89 -13.54 -17.11
N GLU A 60 -40.70 -13.47 -18.17
CA GLU A 60 -42.10 -13.91 -18.20
C GLU A 60 -42.99 -13.26 -17.11
N VAL A 61 -42.61 -12.06 -16.64
CA VAL A 61 -43.38 -11.29 -15.66
C VAL A 61 -44.62 -10.69 -16.33
N VAL A 62 -44.45 -10.21 -17.56
CA VAL A 62 -45.50 -9.56 -18.36
C VAL A 62 -45.56 -10.08 -19.78
N SER A 63 -46.75 -10.04 -20.39
CA SER A 63 -46.95 -10.19 -21.83
C SER A 63 -47.24 -8.83 -22.45
N SER A 64 -46.73 -8.59 -23.66
CA SER A 64 -46.99 -7.36 -24.41
C SER A 64 -47.39 -7.72 -25.84
N SER A 65 -48.56 -7.27 -26.29
CA SER A 65 -49.05 -7.47 -27.65
C SER A 65 -49.58 -6.17 -28.28
N PRO A 66 -49.39 -5.93 -29.59
CA PRO A 66 -49.78 -4.66 -30.25
C PRO A 66 -51.26 -4.30 -30.09
N LYS A 67 -52.15 -5.31 -30.04
CA LYS A 67 -53.60 -5.12 -29.88
C LYS A 67 -54.11 -5.24 -28.45
N SER A 68 -53.40 -5.95 -27.55
CA SER A 68 -53.93 -6.33 -26.24
C SER A 68 -53.24 -5.64 -25.05
N GLY A 69 -52.31 -4.72 -25.28
CA GLY A 69 -51.63 -3.95 -24.23
C GLY A 69 -50.61 -4.77 -23.45
N ILE A 70 -50.35 -4.39 -22.20
CA ILE A 70 -49.39 -5.07 -21.32
C ILE A 70 -50.20 -5.80 -20.23
N ARG A 71 -50.00 -7.11 -20.08
CA ARG A 71 -50.70 -7.97 -19.11
C ARG A 71 -49.73 -8.65 -18.17
N ILE A 72 -50.06 -8.71 -16.88
CA ILE A 72 -49.22 -9.38 -15.88
C ILE A 72 -49.50 -10.87 -15.91
N LEU A 73 -48.43 -11.66 -15.99
CA LEU A 73 -48.50 -13.12 -16.09
C LEU A 73 -48.27 -13.80 -14.75
N ASN A 74 -47.24 -13.38 -14.01
CA ASN A 74 -46.80 -14.09 -12.82
C ASN A 74 -46.09 -13.17 -11.81
N ALA A 75 -46.62 -13.07 -10.59
CA ALA A 75 -46.03 -12.28 -9.50
C ALA A 75 -44.78 -12.94 -8.88
N LYS A 76 -44.68 -14.28 -8.92
CA LYS A 76 -43.49 -15.00 -8.44
C LYS A 76 -42.27 -14.66 -9.31
N ASN A 77 -42.45 -14.67 -10.63
CA ASN A 77 -41.40 -14.28 -11.56
C ASN A 77 -40.97 -12.81 -11.39
N ALA A 78 -41.88 -11.93 -10.97
CA ALA A 78 -41.53 -10.56 -10.60
C ALA A 78 -40.59 -10.52 -9.38
N SER A 79 -40.84 -11.36 -8.38
CA SER A 79 -39.97 -11.49 -7.20
C SER A 79 -38.59 -12.05 -7.52
N ASP A 80 -38.52 -13.04 -8.42
CA ASP A 80 -37.26 -13.62 -8.86
C ASP A 80 -36.46 -12.62 -9.72
N PHE A 81 -37.13 -11.88 -10.61
CA PHE A 81 -36.54 -10.76 -11.38
C PHE A 81 -35.90 -9.69 -10.48
N ILE A 82 -36.61 -9.26 -9.43
CA ILE A 82 -36.09 -8.28 -8.45
C ILE A 82 -34.79 -8.78 -7.82
N ARG A 83 -34.74 -10.07 -7.44
CA ARG A 83 -33.58 -10.69 -6.79
C ARG A 83 -32.37 -10.77 -7.72
N ASP A 84 -32.58 -11.15 -8.98
CA ASP A 84 -31.51 -11.31 -9.98
C ASP A 84 -30.92 -9.96 -10.39
N ILE A 85 -31.77 -8.93 -10.55
CA ILE A 85 -31.34 -7.57 -10.85
C ILE A 85 -30.59 -6.96 -9.65
N ALA A 86 -31.06 -7.15 -8.42
CA ALA A 86 -30.40 -6.65 -7.22
C ALA A 86 -29.00 -7.28 -7.04
N SER A 87 -28.91 -8.60 -7.13
CA SER A 87 -27.65 -9.33 -6.98
C SER A 87 -26.61 -9.02 -8.07
N THR A 88 -27.05 -8.73 -9.29
CA THR A 88 -26.15 -8.27 -10.37
C THR A 88 -25.56 -6.89 -10.04
N ASN A 89 -26.37 -5.96 -9.51
CA ASN A 89 -25.91 -4.64 -9.10
C ASN A 89 -24.95 -4.70 -7.90
N ASP A 90 -25.20 -5.60 -6.93
CA ASP A 90 -24.34 -5.79 -5.76
C ASP A 90 -22.94 -6.32 -6.13
N ASN A 91 -22.86 -7.20 -7.13
CA ASN A 91 -21.57 -7.68 -7.63
C ASN A 91 -20.80 -6.59 -8.40
N GLU A 92 -21.51 -5.73 -9.14
CA GLU A 92 -20.89 -4.62 -9.87
C GLU A 92 -20.38 -3.53 -8.92
N SER A 93 -21.15 -3.21 -7.86
CA SER A 93 -20.72 -2.27 -6.82
C SER A 93 -19.49 -2.78 -6.05
N LEU A 94 -19.50 -4.05 -5.64
CA LEU A 94 -18.36 -4.67 -4.97
C LEU A 94 -17.10 -4.65 -5.85
N ARG A 95 -17.25 -4.88 -7.16
CA ARG A 95 -16.14 -4.81 -8.11
C ARG A 95 -15.56 -3.41 -8.21
N ASP A 96 -16.40 -2.38 -8.19
CA ASP A 96 -15.96 -0.99 -8.23
C ASP A 96 -15.33 -0.55 -6.90
N ASP A 97 -15.86 -0.99 -5.77
CA ASP A 97 -15.25 -0.78 -4.44
C ASP A 97 -13.85 -1.41 -4.38
N ILE A 98 -13.68 -2.63 -4.89
CA ILE A 98 -12.36 -3.28 -4.99
C ILE A 98 -11.40 -2.44 -5.84
N LYS A 99 -11.85 -1.89 -6.98
CA LYS A 99 -11.00 -1.02 -7.81
C LYS A 99 -10.61 0.26 -7.07
N GLU A 100 -11.51 0.83 -6.28
CA GLU A 100 -11.23 2.02 -5.48
C GLU A 100 -10.22 1.71 -4.37
N LEU A 101 -10.43 0.62 -3.63
CA LEU A 101 -9.48 0.12 -2.62
C LEU A 101 -8.09 -0.14 -3.21
N LEU A 102 -8.00 -0.74 -4.40
CA LEU A 102 -6.72 -0.94 -5.09
C LEU A 102 -6.02 0.37 -5.45
N ARG A 103 -6.78 1.40 -5.88
CA ARG A 103 -6.22 2.73 -6.15
C ARG A 103 -5.72 3.39 -4.87
N GLU A 104 -6.48 3.28 -3.79
CA GLU A 104 -6.08 3.83 -2.50
C GLU A 104 -4.84 3.14 -1.95
N LYS A 105 -4.78 1.81 -2.02
CA LYS A 105 -3.60 1.01 -1.66
C LYS A 105 -2.36 1.43 -2.44
N ASN A 106 -2.46 1.58 -3.77
CA ASN A 106 -1.34 2.04 -4.59
C ASN A 106 -0.90 3.47 -4.22
N ARG A 107 -1.84 4.35 -3.89
CA ARG A 107 -1.52 5.72 -3.42
C ARG A 107 -0.80 5.70 -2.07
N LEU A 108 -1.22 4.82 -1.16
CA LEU A 108 -0.55 4.61 0.12
C LEU A 108 0.86 4.04 -0.07
N ASP A 109 1.01 3.03 -0.92
CA ASP A 109 2.32 2.45 -1.26
C ASP A 109 3.27 3.52 -1.81
N GLN A 110 2.80 4.36 -2.75
CA GLN A 110 3.57 5.49 -3.29
C GLN A 110 4.01 6.43 -2.16
N LYS A 111 3.08 6.81 -1.28
CA LYS A 111 3.36 7.72 -0.17
C LYS A 111 4.34 7.11 0.84
N ILE A 112 4.24 5.82 1.11
CA ILE A 112 5.19 5.07 1.95
C ILE A 112 6.58 5.11 1.32
N ASN A 113 6.69 4.82 0.03
CA ASN A 113 7.96 4.87 -0.69
C ASN A 113 8.56 6.28 -0.68
N ASP A 114 7.76 7.33 -0.90
CA ASP A 114 8.24 8.72 -0.79
C ASP A 114 8.78 9.04 0.62
N HIS A 115 8.16 8.49 1.67
CA HIS A 115 8.64 8.66 3.04
C HIS A 115 9.88 7.83 3.34
N ILE A 116 9.99 6.63 2.76
CA ILE A 116 11.21 5.82 2.81
C ILE A 116 12.33 6.57 2.11
N ASP A 117 12.12 7.09 0.90
CA ASP A 117 13.11 7.86 0.15
C ASP A 117 13.54 9.09 0.93
N ARG A 118 12.59 9.87 1.46
CA ARG A 118 12.91 11.02 2.33
C ARG A 118 13.64 10.61 3.61
N PHE A 119 13.22 9.51 4.24
CA PHE A 119 13.91 8.98 5.41
C PHE A 119 15.34 8.56 5.05
N LEU A 120 15.53 7.95 3.88
CA LEU A 120 16.83 7.59 3.36
C LEU A 120 17.64 8.83 2.96
N GLU A 121 17.05 9.90 2.45
CA GLU A 121 17.75 11.18 2.19
C GLU A 121 18.18 11.88 3.49
N ILE A 122 17.34 11.81 4.54
CA ILE A 122 17.67 12.34 5.86
C ILE A 122 18.73 11.45 6.56
N SER A 123 18.59 10.13 6.45
CA SER A 123 19.44 9.13 7.11
C SER A 123 20.73 8.84 6.34
N HIS A 124 20.70 8.98 5.03
CA HIS A 124 21.83 8.97 4.12
C HIS A 124 22.00 10.40 3.59
N ARG A 125 22.88 11.16 4.24
CA ARG A 125 23.80 12.02 3.49
C ARG A 125 25.05 11.22 3.11
N PRO A 126 25.12 10.47 1.99
CA PRO A 126 26.36 9.84 1.58
C PRO A 126 27.06 10.79 0.61
N LYS A 127 27.98 11.58 1.17
CA LYS A 127 29.23 12.09 0.55
C LYS A 127 29.97 13.08 1.45
N HIS A 128 29.27 13.73 2.39
CA HIS A 128 29.90 14.59 3.43
C HIS A 128 29.76 14.08 4.89
N ILE A 129 28.96 13.03 5.16
CA ILE A 129 28.81 12.44 6.53
C ILE A 129 29.61 11.13 6.71
N ALA A 130 30.39 10.70 5.72
CA ALA A 130 31.30 9.55 5.88
C ALA A 130 32.32 9.71 7.03
N SER A 131 32.52 10.93 7.56
CA SER A 131 33.38 11.20 8.72
C SER A 131 32.74 10.96 10.10
N PHE A 132 31.43 10.64 10.20
CA PHE A 132 30.76 10.52 11.51
C PHE A 132 30.40 9.09 11.93
N TYR A 133 30.52 8.09 11.05
CA TYR A 133 30.37 6.70 11.46
C TYR A 133 31.73 6.15 11.91
N PRO A 134 31.87 5.75 13.19
CA PRO A 134 33.12 5.18 13.67
C PRO A 134 33.41 3.84 12.99
N PHE A 135 34.66 3.65 12.60
CA PHE A 135 35.18 2.35 12.20
C PHE A 135 35.48 1.51 13.44
N GLU A 136 35.25 0.21 13.34
CA GLU A 136 35.61 -0.76 14.38
C GLU A 136 36.61 -1.76 13.84
N LEU A 137 37.78 -1.86 14.47
CA LEU A 137 38.80 -2.85 14.11
C LEU A 137 39.34 -3.58 15.35
N PRO A 138 39.33 -4.92 15.37
CA PRO A 138 39.95 -5.70 16.43
C PRO A 138 41.48 -5.72 16.30
N LEU A 139 42.19 -5.59 17.42
CA LEU A 139 43.62 -5.85 17.49
C LEU A 139 43.90 -7.36 17.47
N GLY A 140 44.76 -7.75 16.53
CA GLY A 140 45.35 -9.08 16.52
C GLY A 140 46.20 -9.34 17.77
N LYS A 141 46.40 -10.61 18.12
CA LYS A 141 47.19 -11.01 19.30
C LYS A 141 48.64 -10.50 19.26
N ASN A 142 49.21 -10.42 18.06
CA ASN A 142 50.60 -10.03 17.81
C ASN A 142 50.70 -8.63 17.15
N ALA A 143 49.65 -7.81 17.23
CA ALA A 143 49.69 -6.46 16.66
C ALA A 143 50.74 -5.60 17.36
N LEU A 144 51.45 -4.74 16.62
CA LEU A 144 52.50 -3.86 17.15
C LEU A 144 52.02 -2.96 18.30
N LEU A 145 50.73 -2.58 18.27
CA LEU A 145 50.10 -1.74 19.28
C LEU A 145 49.91 -2.42 20.62
N VAL A 146 49.91 -3.76 20.67
CA VAL A 146 49.70 -4.50 21.91
C VAL A 146 50.79 -4.14 22.92
N ASN A 147 50.39 -3.88 24.17
CA ASN A 147 51.25 -3.42 25.25
C ASN A 147 51.86 -2.02 25.09
N GLN A 148 51.42 -1.23 24.11
CA GLN A 148 51.70 0.21 24.06
C GLN A 148 50.54 0.99 24.68
N THR A 149 50.85 2.15 25.23
CA THR A 149 49.83 3.17 25.56
C THR A 149 49.41 3.94 24.31
N ILE A 150 48.27 4.63 24.37
CA ILE A 150 47.84 5.53 23.29
C ILE A 150 48.91 6.58 22.99
N SER A 151 49.56 7.14 24.04
CA SER A 151 50.64 8.11 23.87
C SER A 151 51.88 7.50 23.19
N GLU A 152 52.34 6.34 23.65
CA GLU A 152 53.51 5.63 23.09
C GLU A 152 53.31 5.27 21.62
N SER A 153 52.10 4.81 21.26
CA SER A 153 51.78 4.43 19.89
C SER A 153 51.78 5.60 18.91
N ARG A 154 51.69 6.84 19.41
CA ARG A 154 51.49 8.06 18.62
C ARG A 154 50.39 7.86 17.56
N PHE A 155 49.29 7.20 17.93
CA PHE A 155 48.27 6.69 17.00
C PHE A 155 47.79 7.76 16.01
N TRP A 156 47.35 8.93 16.50
CA TRP A 156 46.85 10.00 15.65
C TRP A 156 47.92 10.53 14.69
N TYR A 157 49.18 10.63 15.13
CA TYR A 157 50.30 11.10 14.31
C TYR A 157 50.59 10.13 13.15
N HIS A 158 50.53 8.82 13.39
CA HIS A 158 50.79 7.81 12.35
C HIS A 158 49.60 7.54 11.44
N THR A 159 48.38 7.80 11.90
CA THR A 159 47.17 7.35 11.21
C THR A 159 46.26 8.47 10.74
N GLY A 160 46.27 9.64 11.37
CA GLY A 160 45.26 10.70 11.18
C GLY A 160 43.91 10.39 11.85
N ALA A 161 43.80 9.24 12.54
CA ALA A 161 42.57 8.77 13.15
C ALA A 161 42.47 9.12 14.63
N THR A 162 41.26 9.43 15.09
CA THR A 162 40.94 9.73 16.49
C THR A 162 40.21 8.55 17.11
N ILE A 163 40.77 7.99 18.19
CA ILE A 163 40.14 6.90 18.95
C ILE A 163 38.99 7.48 19.78
N LEU A 164 37.78 6.99 19.55
CA LEU A 164 36.60 7.36 20.30
C LEU A 164 36.39 6.46 21.52
N MET A 165 36.56 5.15 21.36
CA MET A 165 36.45 4.19 22.45
C MET A 165 37.24 2.91 22.17
N VAL A 166 37.51 2.15 23.25
CA VAL A 166 38.05 0.79 23.15
C VAL A 166 37.11 -0.18 23.84
N LYS A 167 36.69 -1.22 23.13
CA LYS A 167 35.85 -2.30 23.69
C LYS A 167 36.74 -3.48 24.09
N ARG A 168 36.56 -3.98 25.31
CA ARG A 168 37.28 -5.12 25.88
C ARG A 168 36.34 -5.95 26.74
N ARG A 169 36.18 -7.24 26.39
CA ARG A 169 35.39 -8.22 27.17
C ARG A 169 33.99 -7.70 27.58
N GLY A 170 33.27 -7.09 26.63
CA GLY A 170 31.93 -6.54 26.87
C GLY A 170 31.88 -5.19 27.59
N LYS A 171 33.02 -4.61 27.99
CA LYS A 171 33.09 -3.24 28.53
C LYS A 171 33.64 -2.28 27.49
N ALA A 172 33.06 -1.09 27.39
CA ALA A 172 33.55 0.00 26.53
C ALA A 172 34.17 1.10 27.39
N THR A 173 35.38 1.53 27.03
CA THR A 173 36.02 2.72 27.61
C THR A 173 35.89 3.85 26.60
N LEU A 174 35.02 4.82 26.88
CA LEU A 174 34.83 6.01 26.06
C LEU A 174 35.96 7.01 26.32
N SER A 175 36.47 7.63 25.25
CA SER A 175 37.56 8.63 25.27
C SER A 175 38.73 8.18 26.15
N PRO A 176 39.42 7.08 25.77
CA PRO A 176 40.54 6.57 26.55
C PRO A 176 41.67 7.61 26.62
N GLY A 177 42.16 7.86 27.84
CA GLY A 177 43.27 8.78 28.09
C GLY A 177 44.61 8.30 27.51
N PRO A 178 45.65 9.15 27.52
CA PRO A 178 46.95 8.87 26.91
C PRO A 178 47.62 7.60 27.48
N ASP A 179 47.40 7.30 28.76
CA ASP A 179 47.99 6.15 29.46
C ASP A 179 47.22 4.83 29.23
N PHE A 180 46.13 4.86 28.46
CA PHE A 180 45.36 3.66 28.16
C PHE A 180 46.22 2.67 27.39
N LYS A 181 46.42 1.48 27.97
CA LYS A 181 47.25 0.41 27.40
C LYS A 181 46.42 -0.56 26.57
N PHE A 182 46.78 -0.71 25.30
CA PHE A 182 46.17 -1.68 24.39
C PHE A 182 46.53 -3.12 24.80
N LYS A 183 45.56 -4.03 24.64
CA LYS A 183 45.69 -5.46 24.91
C LYS A 183 45.23 -6.28 23.70
N PRO A 184 45.65 -7.56 23.60
CA PRO A 184 45.13 -8.47 22.59
C PRO A 184 43.61 -8.50 22.60
N HIS A 185 43.00 -8.54 21.41
CA HIS A 185 41.55 -8.60 21.22
C HIS A 185 40.75 -7.37 21.65
N ASP A 186 41.42 -6.25 21.95
CA ASP A 186 40.74 -4.97 22.04
C ASP A 186 40.11 -4.61 20.69
N VAL A 187 38.91 -4.04 20.70
CA VAL A 187 38.29 -3.46 19.50
C VAL A 187 38.41 -1.95 19.58
N LEU A 188 39.18 -1.37 18.67
CA LEU A 188 39.35 0.07 18.54
C LEU A 188 38.18 0.62 17.73
N VAL A 189 37.52 1.62 18.30
CA VAL A 189 36.47 2.38 17.63
C VAL A 189 37.02 3.78 17.38
N PHE A 190 37.14 4.17 16.11
CA PHE A 190 37.81 5.42 15.73
C PHE A 190 37.12 6.11 14.55
N ILE A 191 37.38 7.39 14.39
CA ILE A 191 36.99 8.18 13.21
C ILE A 191 38.25 8.66 12.49
N CYS A 192 38.18 8.75 11.17
CA CYS A 192 39.25 9.29 10.34
C CYS A 192 38.66 9.86 9.04
N ASN A 193 39.46 10.64 8.30
CA ASN A 193 39.11 10.98 6.93
C ASN A 193 39.11 9.73 6.05
N SER A 194 38.39 9.76 4.93
CA SER A 194 38.31 8.62 4.00
C SER A 194 39.68 8.19 3.46
N GLU A 195 40.57 9.16 3.20
CA GLU A 195 41.94 8.93 2.73
C GLU A 195 42.84 8.23 3.78
N ASP A 196 42.54 8.40 5.06
CA ASP A 196 43.34 7.89 6.18
C ASP A 196 42.97 6.47 6.59
N TYR A 197 41.81 5.95 6.14
CA TYR A 197 41.32 4.64 6.55
C TYR A 197 42.29 3.51 6.20
N GLY A 198 42.85 3.53 4.98
CA GLY A 198 43.81 2.53 4.53
C GLY A 198 45.05 2.47 5.42
N ARG A 199 45.64 3.64 5.72
CA ARG A 199 46.79 3.77 6.62
C ARG A 199 46.46 3.33 8.04
N THR A 200 45.30 3.73 8.56
CA THR A 200 44.85 3.38 9.91
C THR A 200 44.67 1.87 10.06
N ARG A 201 44.00 1.23 9.09
CA ARG A 201 43.82 -0.22 9.07
C ARG A 201 45.16 -0.96 9.01
N ASN A 202 46.09 -0.50 8.18
CA ASN A 202 47.41 -1.11 8.07
C ASN A 202 48.21 -0.97 9.38
N PHE A 203 48.14 0.19 10.03
CA PHE A 203 48.79 0.43 11.31
C PHE A 203 48.23 -0.45 12.44
N ILE A 204 46.90 -0.61 12.51
CA ILE A 204 46.23 -1.49 13.49
C ILE A 204 46.60 -2.97 13.26
N ASN A 205 46.73 -3.39 12.00
CA ASN A 205 47.01 -4.78 11.63
C ASN A 205 48.52 -5.11 11.53
N ALA A 206 49.41 -4.13 11.66
CA ALA A 206 50.85 -4.37 11.60
C ALA A 206 51.27 -5.30 12.73
N THR A 207 52.08 -6.33 12.43
CA THR A 207 52.52 -7.35 13.39
C THR A 207 54.03 -7.28 13.61
N GLN A 208 54.49 -7.85 14.71
CA GLN A 208 55.92 -7.92 15.05
C GLN A 208 56.73 -8.89 14.14
N ASP A 209 56.06 -9.71 13.33
CA ASP A 209 56.70 -10.72 12.48
C ASP A 209 57.01 -10.14 11.09
N GLY A 210 58.08 -9.35 11.04
CA GLY A 210 58.60 -8.69 9.85
C GLY A 210 60.00 -8.14 10.10
N SER A 211 60.95 -9.03 10.37
CA SER A 211 62.39 -8.83 10.23
C SER A 211 62.94 -9.89 9.29
#